data_AF-A0A1B6K0U2-F1
#
_entry.id   AF-A0A1B6K0U2-F1
#
_cell.length_a   1.000
_cell.length_b   1.000
_cell.length_c   1.000
_cell.angle_alpha   90.00
_cell.angle_beta   90.00
_cell.angle_gamma   90.00
#
_symmetry.space_group_name_H-M   'P 1'
#
loop_
_entity.id
_entity.type
_entity.pdbx_description
1 polymer ?
#
loop_
_entity_poly.entity_id
_entity_poly.type
_entity_poly.pdbx_seq_one_letter_code
_entity_poly.pdbx_strand_id
1 'polypeptide(L)'
;MFPIKSLAVANVFAFAAVVMSESSSELMQCLVSESLILDKLLFKMLNHLVKYSGKTILDTIHLYNSHLRNLTELVKADSDGAQPCLDNFLRTGNPKFLEVEHSDFQLKVWLRWKDDDVATFHSLCVRAYNHWADLMFLHHNFTTFI
;
A
#
# COMPACT_ATOMS: atom_id res chain seq x y z
N MET A 1 -17.66 33.60 0.44
CA MET A 1 -16.32 34.11 0.80
C MET A 1 -15.80 33.25 1.94
N PHE A 2 -14.68 32.55 1.75
CA PHE A 2 -13.98 31.84 2.83
C PHE A 2 -13.52 32.83 3.92
N PRO A 3 -13.23 32.33 5.14
CA PRO A 3 -11.80 32.13 5.40
C PRO A 3 -11.46 30.74 5.95
N ILE A 4 -10.31 30.28 5.46
CA ILE A 4 -9.49 29.15 5.90
C ILE A 4 -8.68 29.57 7.14
N LYS A 5 -8.39 28.60 8.04
CA LYS A 5 -7.16 28.37 8.86
C LYS A 5 -7.57 27.68 10.17
N SER A 6 -6.96 26.63 10.70
CA SER A 6 -5.82 25.75 10.39
C SER A 6 -6.06 24.47 11.21
N LEU A 7 -5.93 23.28 10.65
CA LEU A 7 -4.75 22.42 10.81
C LEU A 7 -4.31 22.20 12.28
N ALA A 8 -4.73 21.07 12.85
CA ALA A 8 -3.94 20.31 13.81
C ALA A 8 -4.08 18.82 13.48
N VAL A 9 -3.18 18.37 12.61
CA VAL A 9 -2.81 16.97 12.44
C VAL A 9 -1.95 16.58 13.64
N ALA A 10 -2.30 15.50 14.35
CA ALA A 10 -1.33 14.53 14.88
C ALA A 10 -2.04 13.40 15.66
N ASN A 11 -1.99 12.20 15.08
CA ASN A 11 -1.73 10.91 15.73
C ASN A 11 -1.94 10.82 17.25
N VAL A 12 -3.05 10.21 17.68
CA VAL A 12 -3.07 9.20 18.75
C VAL A 12 -4.33 8.34 18.56
N PHE A 13 -4.26 7.22 17.84
CA PHE A 13 -5.20 6.13 18.09
C PHE A 13 -4.57 5.26 19.18
N ALA A 14 -4.86 5.62 20.43
CA ALA A 14 -4.57 4.80 21.58
C ALA A 14 -5.44 3.54 21.49
N PHE A 15 -4.75 2.40 21.51
CA PHE A 15 -5.28 1.05 21.45
C PHE A 15 -6.25 0.81 22.62
N ALA A 16 -7.55 0.96 22.37
CA ALA A 16 -8.59 0.49 23.27
C ALA A 16 -8.90 -0.97 22.90
N ALA A 17 -8.25 -1.89 23.60
CA ALA A 17 -8.56 -3.31 23.51
C ALA A 17 -10.00 -3.59 24.00
N VAL A 18 -10.65 -4.59 23.40
CA VAL A 18 -11.79 -5.38 23.93
C VAL A 18 -13.20 -5.18 23.32
N VAL A 19 -13.40 -4.38 22.25
CA VAL A 19 -14.66 -4.45 21.44
C VAL A 19 -14.38 -4.36 19.93
N MET A 20 -13.42 -5.12 19.40
CA MET A 20 -12.88 -4.83 18.05
C MET A 20 -12.69 -6.01 17.08
N SER A 21 -13.16 -7.24 17.32
CA SER A 21 -12.89 -8.32 16.35
C SER A 21 -13.64 -8.12 15.02
N GLU A 22 -14.93 -7.75 15.05
CA GLU A 22 -15.71 -7.44 13.85
C GLU A 22 -15.18 -6.19 13.14
N SER A 23 -14.87 -5.13 13.89
CA SER A 23 -14.33 -3.88 13.31
C SER A 23 -12.90 -4.04 12.76
N SER A 24 -12.08 -4.92 13.35
CA SER A 24 -10.75 -5.25 12.85
C SER A 24 -10.82 -6.06 11.56
N SER A 25 -11.71 -7.05 11.49
CA SER A 25 -11.94 -7.84 10.25
C SER A 25 -12.47 -6.97 9.11
N GLU A 26 -13.47 -6.12 9.38
CA GLU A 26 -13.98 -5.16 8.38
C GLU A 26 -12.90 -4.19 7.90
N LEU A 27 -12.07 -3.68 8.81
CA LEU A 27 -10.95 -2.81 8.46
C LEU A 27 -9.90 -3.54 7.61
N MET A 28 -9.56 -4.78 7.95
CA MET A 28 -8.64 -5.61 7.16
C MET A 28 -9.18 -5.85 5.75
N GLN A 29 -10.46 -6.19 5.62
CA GLN A 29 -11.11 -6.37 4.32
C GLN A 29 -11.09 -5.08 3.49
N CYS A 30 -11.36 -3.94 4.13
CA CYS A 30 -11.29 -2.63 3.49
C CYS A 30 -9.87 -2.36 2.96
N LEU A 31 -8.85 -2.51 3.80
CA LEU A 31 -7.45 -2.29 3.43
C LEU A 31 -6.99 -3.22 2.30
N VAL A 32 -7.39 -4.50 2.32
CA VAL A 32 -7.11 -5.45 1.23
C VAL A 32 -7.77 -5.00 -0.07
N SER A 33 -9.07 -4.69 -0.03
CA SER A 33 -9.83 -4.25 -1.21
C SER A 33 -9.23 -2.98 -1.82
N GLU A 34 -8.94 -1.97 -0.99
CA GLU A 34 -8.32 -0.73 -1.43
C GLU A 34 -6.91 -0.96 -1.97
N SER A 35 -6.10 -1.82 -1.34
CA SER A 35 -4.77 -2.17 -1.84
C SER A 35 -4.83 -2.83 -3.22
N LEU A 36 -5.78 -3.72 -3.47
CA LEU A 36 -5.99 -4.34 -4.78
C LEU A 36 -6.46 -3.34 -5.85
N ILE A 37 -7.29 -2.36 -5.46
CA ILE A 37 -7.70 -1.27 -6.36
C ILE A 37 -6.50 -0.37 -6.69
N LEU A 38 -5.70 -0.03 -5.69
CA LEU A 38 -4.50 0.79 -5.84
C LEU A 38 -3.44 0.10 -6.70
N ASP A 39 -3.20 -1.20 -6.52
CA ASP A 39 -2.29 -1.98 -7.39
C ASP A 39 -2.73 -1.90 -8.87
N LYS A 40 -4.03 -2.14 -9.15
CA LYS A 40 -4.57 -2.02 -10.51
C LYS A 40 -4.45 -0.60 -11.07
N LEU A 41 -4.68 0.42 -10.23
CA LEU A 41 -4.56 1.82 -10.62
C LEU A 41 -3.10 2.17 -10.94
N LEU A 42 -2.16 1.77 -10.08
CA LEU A 42 -0.72 1.97 -10.27
C LEU A 42 -0.23 1.26 -11.53
N PHE A 43 -0.63 0.01 -11.74
CA PHE A 43 -0.31 -0.75 -12.95
C PHE A 43 -0.77 0.02 -14.21
N LYS A 44 -1.99 0.56 -14.19
CA LYS A 44 -2.51 1.40 -15.29
C LYS A 44 -1.74 2.72 -15.44
N MET A 45 -1.38 3.37 -14.33
CA MET A 45 -0.63 4.62 -14.34
C MET A 45 0.75 4.44 -14.95
N LEU A 46 1.47 3.39 -14.55
CA LEU A 46 2.82 3.09 -15.03
C LEU A 46 2.80 2.67 -16.52
N ASN A 47 1.79 1.92 -16.96
CA ASN A 47 1.63 1.62 -18.40
C ASN A 47 1.24 2.86 -19.25
N HIS A 48 0.82 3.96 -18.64
CA HIS A 48 0.35 5.16 -19.32
C HIS A 48 0.87 6.46 -18.69
N LEU A 49 2.18 6.53 -18.42
CA LEU A 49 2.83 7.63 -17.69
C LEU A 49 2.39 9.03 -18.13
N VAL A 50 2.26 9.29 -19.43
CA VAL A 50 1.89 10.61 -19.97
C VAL A 50 0.48 11.08 -19.60
N LYS A 51 -0.40 10.18 -19.13
CA LYS A 51 -1.79 10.51 -18.73
C LYS A 51 -1.89 10.95 -17.27
N TYR A 52 -0.84 10.76 -16.47
CA TYR A 52 -0.88 10.96 -15.03
C TYR A 52 0.26 11.88 -14.61
N SER A 53 0.00 12.74 -13.62
CA SER A 53 1.08 13.54 -13.06
C SER A 53 2.00 12.64 -12.23
N GLY A 54 3.30 12.89 -12.29
CA GLY A 54 4.26 12.14 -11.48
C GLY A 54 3.95 12.24 -9.98
N LYS A 55 3.50 13.41 -9.50
CA LYS A 55 3.04 13.57 -8.11
C LYS A 55 1.90 12.60 -7.76
N THR A 56 0.92 12.44 -8.64
CA THR A 56 -0.19 11.50 -8.43
C THR A 56 0.30 10.07 -8.33
N ILE A 57 1.28 9.67 -9.14
CA ILE A 57 1.88 8.33 -9.06
C ILE A 57 2.54 8.14 -7.69
N LEU A 58 3.40 9.05 -7.26
CA LEU A 58 4.09 8.97 -5.96
C LEU A 58 3.09 8.93 -4.79
N ASP A 59 2.09 9.82 -4.80
CA ASP A 59 1.06 9.89 -3.75
C ASP A 59 0.25 8.56 -3.69
N THR A 60 -0.01 7.94 -4.84
CA THR A 60 -0.73 6.64 -4.92
C THR A 60 0.14 5.49 -4.37
N ILE A 61 1.45 5.45 -4.66
CA ILE A 61 2.35 4.43 -4.09
C ILE A 61 2.51 4.64 -2.58
N HIS A 62 2.53 5.89 -2.11
CA HIS A 62 2.52 6.20 -0.67
C HIS A 62 1.28 5.65 0.03
N LEU A 63 0.10 5.85 -0.56
CA LEU A 63 -1.15 5.33 -0.01
C LEU A 63 -1.14 3.80 0.03
N TYR A 64 -0.73 3.15 -1.06
CA TYR A 64 -0.57 1.70 -1.13
C TYR A 64 0.35 1.17 -0.02
N ASN A 65 1.53 1.78 0.16
CA ASN A 65 2.45 1.44 1.24
C ASN A 65 1.83 1.59 2.63
N SER A 66 1.06 2.67 2.85
CA SER A 66 0.38 2.88 4.13
C SER A 66 -0.66 1.80 4.40
N HIS A 67 -1.39 1.34 3.38
CA HIS A 67 -2.39 0.30 3.54
C HIS A 67 -1.74 -1.03 3.91
N LEU A 68 -0.67 -1.42 3.21
CA LEU A 68 0.04 -2.66 3.54
C LEU A 68 0.68 -2.63 4.92
N ARG A 69 1.25 -1.49 5.33
CA ARG A 69 1.77 -1.33 6.68
C ARG A 69 0.68 -1.48 7.73
N ASN A 70 -0.47 -0.82 7.55
CA ASN A 70 -1.59 -0.92 8.50
C ASN A 70 -2.13 -2.35 8.55
N LEU A 71 -2.25 -3.01 7.39
CA LEU A 71 -2.67 -4.41 7.31
C LEU A 71 -1.69 -5.32 8.05
N THR A 72 -0.38 -5.09 7.92
CA THR A 72 0.66 -5.85 8.63
C THR A 72 0.49 -5.77 10.15
N GLU A 73 0.20 -4.58 10.68
CA GLU A 73 -0.03 -4.41 12.12
C GLU A 73 -1.32 -5.08 12.59
N LEU A 74 -2.39 -5.07 11.79
CA LEU A 74 -3.62 -5.80 12.10
C LEU A 74 -3.42 -7.32 12.09
N VAL A 75 -2.70 -7.84 11.10
CA VAL A 75 -2.36 -9.27 11.01
C VAL A 75 -1.54 -9.73 12.22
N LYS A 76 -0.58 -8.92 12.68
CA LYS A 76 0.19 -9.23 13.90
C LYS A 76 -0.68 -9.22 15.16
N ALA A 77 -1.76 -8.43 15.18
CA ALA A 77 -2.65 -8.32 16.33
C ALA A 77 -3.73 -9.42 16.36
N ASP A 78 -4.17 -9.91 15.19
CA ASP A 78 -5.17 -10.97 15.03
C ASP A 78 -4.82 -11.85 13.82
N SER A 79 -3.90 -12.80 14.01
CA SER A 79 -3.39 -13.66 12.94
C SER A 79 -4.45 -14.57 12.35
N ASP A 80 -5.31 -15.12 13.21
CA ASP A 80 -6.30 -16.15 12.84
C ASP A 80 -7.46 -15.51 12.08
N GLY A 81 -7.96 -14.36 12.58
CA GLY A 81 -8.99 -13.57 11.89
C GLY A 81 -8.51 -12.99 10.56
N ALA A 82 -7.20 -12.79 10.40
CA ALA A 82 -6.62 -12.22 9.18
C ALA A 82 -6.42 -13.22 8.03
N GLN A 83 -6.31 -14.53 8.29
CA GLN A 83 -5.96 -15.52 7.26
C GLN A 83 -6.90 -15.48 6.04
N PRO A 84 -8.24 -15.42 6.18
CA PRO A 84 -9.12 -15.38 5.01
C PRO A 84 -8.91 -14.13 4.15
N CYS A 85 -8.56 -12.99 4.78
CA CYS A 85 -8.27 -11.74 4.07
C CYS A 85 -6.94 -11.83 3.32
N LEU A 86 -5.91 -12.39 3.97
CA LEU A 86 -4.60 -12.59 3.37
C LEU A 86 -4.63 -13.60 2.22
N ASP A 87 -5.36 -14.72 2.36
CA ASP A 87 -5.54 -15.69 1.29
C ASP A 87 -6.03 -15.03 0.00
N ASN A 88 -7.06 -14.20 0.10
CA ASN A 88 -7.62 -13.52 -1.07
C ASN A 88 -6.64 -12.50 -1.66
N PHE A 89 -5.93 -11.76 -0.81
CA PHE A 89 -4.94 -10.76 -1.23
C PHE A 89 -3.75 -11.42 -1.94
N LEU A 90 -3.13 -12.42 -1.31
CA LEU A 90 -1.90 -13.06 -1.76
C LEU A 90 -2.11 -14.02 -2.93
N ARG A 91 -3.32 -14.56 -3.12
CA ARG A 91 -3.68 -15.33 -4.33
C ARG A 91 -3.49 -14.54 -5.63
N THR A 92 -3.52 -13.20 -5.57
CA THR A 92 -3.28 -12.36 -6.75
C THR A 92 -1.82 -12.32 -7.19
N GLY A 93 -0.90 -12.85 -6.37
CA GLY A 93 0.54 -12.84 -6.60
C GLY A 93 1.21 -11.57 -6.06
N ASN A 94 2.40 -11.30 -6.58
CA ASN A 94 3.12 -10.06 -6.32
C ASN A 94 2.35 -8.84 -6.85
N PRO A 95 2.57 -7.64 -6.27
CA PRO A 95 1.94 -6.42 -6.76
C PRO A 95 2.32 -6.17 -8.22
N LYS A 96 1.33 -6.11 -9.10
CA LYS A 96 1.54 -6.06 -10.56
C LYS A 96 2.24 -4.79 -11.00
N PHE A 97 1.99 -3.67 -10.30
CA PHE A 97 2.64 -2.42 -10.66
C PHE A 97 4.18 -2.48 -10.53
N LEU A 98 4.71 -3.37 -9.68
CA LEU A 98 6.16 -3.57 -9.53
C LEU A 98 6.79 -4.33 -10.70
N GLU A 99 5.99 -4.99 -11.54
CA GLU A 99 6.46 -5.66 -12.76
C GLU A 99 6.64 -4.69 -13.93
N VAL A 100 6.19 -3.44 -13.79
CA VAL A 100 6.28 -2.45 -14.85
C VAL A 100 7.66 -1.77 -14.80
N GLU A 101 8.52 -2.16 -15.73
CA GLU A 101 9.86 -1.60 -15.83
C GLU A 101 9.88 -0.27 -16.60
N HIS A 102 10.53 0.73 -16.02
CA HIS A 102 10.84 2.00 -16.66
C HIS A 102 12.29 2.37 -16.41
N SER A 103 12.96 2.83 -17.46
CA SER A 103 14.28 3.46 -17.29
C SER A 103 14.14 4.82 -16.59
N ASP A 104 15.14 5.19 -15.80
CA ASP A 104 15.23 6.51 -15.19
C ASP A 104 15.10 7.63 -16.22
N PHE A 105 15.63 7.42 -17.42
CA PHE A 105 15.49 8.37 -18.54
C PHE A 105 14.03 8.57 -18.94
N GLN A 106 13.25 7.49 -19.11
CA GLN A 106 11.81 7.59 -19.43
C GLN A 106 11.05 8.33 -18.34
N LEU A 107 11.31 8.01 -17.06
CA LEU A 107 10.66 8.67 -15.94
C LEU A 107 10.96 10.18 -15.92
N LYS A 108 12.22 10.58 -16.08
CA LYS A 108 12.63 11.98 -16.13
C LYS A 108 11.99 12.72 -17.32
N VAL A 109 11.96 12.12 -18.50
CA VAL A 109 11.42 12.80 -19.70
C VAL A 109 9.90 12.88 -19.66
N TRP A 110 9.20 11.77 -19.38
CA TRP A 110 7.75 11.70 -19.51
C TRP A 110 7.00 12.31 -18.31
N LEU A 111 7.58 12.23 -17.11
CA LEU A 111 6.98 12.81 -15.90
C LEU A 111 7.62 14.14 -15.49
N ARG A 112 8.67 14.58 -16.21
CA ARG A 112 9.49 15.77 -15.87
C ARG A 112 10.10 15.69 -14.47
N TRP A 113 10.39 14.47 -14.03
CA TRP A 113 11.00 14.18 -12.74
C TRP A 113 12.47 14.57 -12.69
N LYS A 114 12.91 14.98 -11.51
CA LYS A 114 14.33 15.17 -11.16
C LYS A 114 14.89 13.89 -10.55
N ASP A 115 16.20 13.88 -10.31
CA ASP A 115 16.88 12.76 -9.67
C ASP A 115 16.24 12.38 -8.31
N ASP A 116 15.85 13.38 -7.52
CA ASP A 116 15.18 13.17 -6.23
C ASP A 116 13.82 12.48 -6.36
N ASP A 117 13.04 12.82 -7.40
CA ASP A 117 11.74 12.20 -7.66
C ASP A 117 11.92 10.74 -8.08
N VAL A 118 12.92 10.45 -8.92
CA VAL A 118 13.28 9.09 -9.34
C VAL A 118 13.77 8.26 -8.16
N ALA A 119 14.64 8.82 -7.32
CA ALA A 119 15.10 8.16 -6.10
C ALA A 119 13.93 7.88 -5.14
N THR A 120 12.99 8.82 -5.01
CA THR A 120 11.77 8.65 -4.22
C THR A 120 10.91 7.52 -4.78
N PHE A 121 10.68 7.49 -6.10
CA PHE A 121 9.93 6.42 -6.76
C PHE A 121 10.53 5.04 -6.47
N HIS A 122 11.84 4.86 -6.70
CA HIS A 122 12.52 3.59 -6.44
C HIS A 122 12.44 3.19 -4.96
N SER A 123 12.66 4.14 -4.04
CA SER A 123 12.52 3.88 -2.60
C SER A 123 11.10 3.44 -2.24
N LEU A 124 10.07 3.96 -2.89
CA LEU A 124 8.68 3.60 -2.62
C LEU A 124 8.31 2.23 -3.17
N CYS A 125 8.82 1.87 -4.35
CA CYS A 125 8.66 0.54 -4.94
C CYS A 125 9.31 -0.53 -4.07
N VAL A 126 10.53 -0.29 -3.57
CA VAL A 126 11.21 -1.20 -2.63
C VAL A 126 10.42 -1.37 -1.34
N ARG A 127 9.87 -0.29 -0.77
CA ARG A 127 9.02 -0.39 0.43
C ARG A 127 7.75 -1.19 0.18
N ALA A 128 7.13 -1.01 -1.00
CA ALA A 128 5.91 -1.74 -1.35
C ALA A 128 6.17 -3.23 -1.46
N TYR A 129 7.29 -3.62 -2.08
CA TYR A 129 7.73 -5.00 -2.13
C TYR A 129 7.97 -5.57 -0.73
N ASN A 130 8.70 -4.85 0.13
CA ASN A 130 9.01 -5.31 1.49
C ASN A 130 7.73 -5.50 2.32
N HIS A 131 6.78 -4.56 2.27
CA HIS A 131 5.52 -4.73 3.00
C HIS A 131 4.69 -5.90 2.48
N TRP A 132 4.67 -6.14 1.16
CA TRP A 132 4.02 -7.32 0.60
C TRP A 132 4.73 -8.62 1.03
N ALA A 133 6.06 -8.63 1.03
CA ALA A 133 6.85 -9.78 1.47
C ALA A 133 6.64 -10.09 2.97
N ASP A 134 6.52 -9.06 3.81
CA ASP A 134 6.18 -9.23 5.23
C ASP A 134 4.81 -9.90 5.40
N LEU A 135 3.79 -9.48 4.64
CA LEU A 135 2.47 -10.09 4.66
C LEU A 135 2.49 -11.55 4.18
N MET A 136 3.25 -11.85 3.14
CA MET A 136 3.50 -13.22 2.67
C MET A 136 4.15 -14.08 3.75
N PHE A 137 5.17 -13.55 4.44
CA PHE A 137 5.86 -14.25 5.51
C PHE A 137 4.95 -14.52 6.69
N LEU A 138 4.14 -13.54 7.10
CA LEU A 138 3.15 -13.71 8.16
C LEU A 138 2.12 -14.78 7.78
N HIS A 139 1.55 -14.71 6.58
CA HIS A 139 0.62 -15.73 6.07
C HIS A 139 1.21 -17.14 6.07
N HIS A 140 2.44 -17.30 5.57
CA HIS A 140 3.09 -18.61 5.51
C HIS A 140 3.41 -19.18 6.90
N ASN A 141 3.95 -18.37 7.80
CA ASN A 141 4.31 -18.86 9.13
C ASN A 141 3.09 -19.25 9.96
N PHE A 142 1.97 -18.54 9.82
CA PHE A 142 0.74 -18.87 10.58
C PHE A 142 -0.03 -20.05 9.98
N THR A 143 0.15 -20.38 8.70
CA THR A 143 -0.44 -21.57 8.07
C THR A 143 0.33 -22.86 8.37
N THR A 144 1.61 -22.79 8.74
CA THR A 144 2.45 -23.97 9.07
C THR A 144 2.32 -24.51 10.50
N PHE A 145 1.56 -23.86 11.39
CA PHE A 145 1.37 -24.32 12.79
C PHE A 145 0.02 -25.01 13.06
N ILE A 146 -0.78 -25.28 12.01
CA ILE A 146 -2.03 -26.03 12.07
C ILE A 146 -1.81 -27.41 11.43
#